data_AF-A0A948YBK7-F1
#
_entry.id   AF-A0A948YBK7-F1
#
_cell.length_a   1.000
_cell.length_b   1.000
_cell.length_c   1.000
_cell.angle_alpha   90.00
_cell.angle_beta   90.00
_cell.angle_gamma   90.00
#
_symmetry.space_group_name_H-M   'P 1'
#
loop_
_entity.id
_entity.type
_entity.pdbx_description
1 polymer ?
#
loop_
_entity_poly.entity_id
_entity_poly.type
_entity_poly.pdbx_seq_one_letter_code
_entity_poly.pdbx_strand_id
1 'polypeptide(L)'
;KGGIFALVHGVRILSLKHSIKETNTIERLKVLNNKGVIDKEFATELIESFDTLSSIRLNGMLESLDIQESNYINPKKLEKNQRDLLKDSFKIVNKFKKFMIFHFHLEMVS
;
A
#
# COMPACT_ATOMS: atom_id res chain seq x y z
N LYS A 1 -4.09 1.89 12.67
CA LYS A 1 -2.97 2.06 11.71
C LYS A 1 -3.42 1.56 10.33
N GLY A 2 -3.63 2.47 9.36
CA GLY A 2 -4.13 2.15 8.01
C GLY A 2 -3.20 2.70 6.91
N GLY A 3 -3.66 2.70 5.66
CA GLY A 3 -2.90 3.27 4.53
C GLY A 3 -1.63 2.49 4.20
N ILE A 4 -0.49 3.19 4.17
CA ILE A 4 0.81 2.64 3.77
C ILE A 4 1.23 1.44 4.63
N PHE A 5 0.90 1.45 5.93
CA PHE A 5 1.22 0.34 6.83
C PHE A 5 0.50 -0.94 6.39
N ALA A 6 -0.81 -0.86 6.11
CA ALA A 6 -1.60 -2.02 5.72
C ALA A 6 -1.13 -2.58 4.36
N LEU A 7 -0.78 -1.70 3.42
CA LEU A 7 -0.25 -2.09 2.12
C LEU A 7 1.10 -2.79 2.26
N VAL A 8 2.10 -2.14 2.88
CA VAL A 8 3.46 -2.68 2.98
C VAL A 8 3.49 -4.01 3.72
N HIS A 9 2.80 -4.10 4.86
CA HIS A 9 2.78 -5.35 5.63
C HIS A 9 1.96 -6.44 4.95
N GLY A 10 0.83 -6.11 4.32
CA GLY A 10 0.06 -7.08 3.58
C GLY A 10 0.85 -7.66 2.40
N VAL A 11 1.53 -6.82 1.63
CA VAL A 11 2.42 -7.26 0.54
C VAL A 11 3.55 -8.14 1.09
N ARG A 12 4.17 -7.75 2.21
CA ARG A 12 5.27 -8.52 2.83
C ARG A 12 4.81 -9.91 3.29
N ILE A 13 3.62 -10.01 3.88
CA ILE A 13 3.00 -11.29 4.29
C ILE A 13 2.70 -12.16 3.07
N LEU A 14 2.07 -11.58 2.04
CA LEU A 14 1.75 -12.29 0.81
C LEU A 14 3.02 -12.78 0.08
N SER A 15 4.05 -11.95 0.03
CA SER A 15 5.36 -12.32 -0.52
C SER A 15 6.03 -13.44 0.25
N LEU A 16 5.97 -13.43 1.58
CA LEU A 16 6.53 -14.49 2.42
C LEU A 16 5.89 -15.84 2.09
N LYS A 17 4.56 -15.89 1.96
CA LYS A 17 3.81 -17.09 1.58
C LYS A 17 4.27 -17.66 0.23
N HIS A 18 4.53 -16.80 -0.75
CA HIS A 18 4.97 -17.22 -2.09
C HIS A 18 6.50 -17.33 -2.24
N SER A 19 7.24 -17.34 -1.12
CA SER A 19 8.71 -17.45 -1.08
C SER A 19 9.44 -16.41 -1.95
N ILE A 20 8.89 -15.19 -2.02
CA ILE A 20 9.44 -14.06 -2.76
C ILE A 20 10.57 -13.44 -1.93
N LYS A 21 11.77 -13.32 -2.53
CA LYS A 21 13.00 -12.88 -1.83
C LYS A 21 13.21 -11.37 -1.88
N GLU A 22 12.54 -10.70 -2.81
CA GLU A 22 12.56 -9.27 -3.01
C GLU A 22 12.15 -8.57 -1.70
N THR A 23 12.87 -7.50 -1.36
CA THR A 23 12.66 -6.75 -0.11
C THR A 23 11.92 -5.44 -0.33
N ASN A 24 12.02 -4.88 -1.53
CA ASN A 24 11.29 -3.69 -1.97
C ASN A 24 9.80 -4.00 -2.24
N THR A 25 8.90 -3.12 -1.80
CA THR A 25 7.44 -3.30 -1.91
C THR A 25 6.96 -3.37 -3.36
N ILE A 26 7.48 -2.50 -4.24
CA ILE A 26 7.09 -2.45 -5.65
C ILE A 26 7.60 -3.70 -6.37
N GLU A 27 8.84 -4.11 -6.12
CA GLU A 27 9.39 -5.33 -6.72
C GLU A 27 8.62 -6.58 -6.27
N ARG A 28 8.23 -6.65 -4.99
CA ARG A 28 7.33 -7.70 -4.50
C ARG A 28 6.00 -7.73 -5.25
N LEU A 29 5.36 -6.58 -5.48
CA LEU A 29 4.10 -6.49 -6.22
C LEU A 29 4.26 -6.97 -7.67
N LYS A 30 5.36 -6.59 -8.33
CA LYS A 30 5.68 -7.07 -9.69
C LYS A 30 5.85 -8.59 -9.72
N VAL A 31 6.58 -9.16 -8.78
CA VAL A 31 6.78 -10.63 -8.70
C VAL A 31 5.47 -11.36 -8.38
N LEU A 32 4.64 -10.81 -7.49
CA LEU A 32 3.30 -11.35 -7.19
C LEU A 32 2.41 -11.38 -8.44
N ASN A 33 2.43 -10.32 -9.25
CA ASN A 33 1.74 -10.27 -10.54
C ASN A 33 2.29 -11.32 -11.53
N ASN A 34 3.62 -11.39 -11.68
CA ASN A 34 4.26 -12.35 -12.58
C ASN A 34 3.97 -13.81 -12.19
N LYS A 35 3.73 -14.08 -10.90
CA LYS A 35 3.30 -15.39 -10.38
C LYS A 35 1.78 -15.63 -10.49
N GLY A 36 1.00 -14.67 -10.97
CA GLY A 36 -0.45 -14.76 -11.10
C GLY A 36 -1.22 -14.70 -9.78
N VAL A 37 -0.59 -14.25 -8.68
CA VAL A 37 -1.24 -14.17 -7.35
C VAL A 37 -2.23 -13.00 -7.28
N ILE A 38 -1.89 -11.92 -7.97
CA ILE A 38 -2.74 -10.76 -8.21
C ILE A 38 -2.69 -10.46 -9.71
N ASP A 39 -3.77 -9.92 -10.27
CA ASP A 39 -3.79 -9.53 -11.67
C ASP A 39 -3.00 -8.23 -11.91
N LYS A 40 -2.74 -7.94 -13.20
CA LYS A 40 -1.96 -6.78 -13.64
C LYS A 40 -2.59 -5.45 -13.25
N GLU A 41 -3.91 -5.34 -13.33
CA GLU A 41 -4.64 -4.12 -13.00
C GLU A 41 -4.45 -3.82 -11.52
N PHE A 42 -4.70 -4.81 -10.67
CA PHE A 42 -4.61 -4.67 -9.24
C PHE A 42 -3.17 -4.42 -8.77
N ALA A 43 -2.17 -5.06 -9.39
CA ALA A 43 -0.77 -4.78 -9.12
C ALA A 43 -0.41 -3.32 -9.44
N THR A 44 -0.88 -2.80 -10.58
CA THR A 44 -0.68 -1.40 -10.99
C THR A 44 -1.35 -0.44 -9.99
N GLU A 45 -2.62 -0.67 -9.65
CA GLU A 45 -3.35 0.12 -8.66
C GLU A 45 -2.62 0.17 -7.31
N LEU A 46 -2.05 -0.95 -6.87
CA LEU A 46 -1.31 -1.05 -5.61
C LEU A 46 0.01 -0.29 -5.64
N ILE A 47 0.74 -0.34 -6.76
CA ILE A 47 1.99 0.41 -6.95
C ILE A 47 1.70 1.91 -6.93
N GLU A 48 0.72 2.37 -7.71
CA GLU A 48 0.33 3.78 -7.76
C GLU A 48 -0.16 4.30 -6.40
N SER A 49 -0.91 3.49 -5.67
CA SER A 49 -1.35 3.81 -4.31
C SER A 49 -0.18 3.90 -3.34
N PHE A 50 0.81 2.99 -3.45
CA PHE A 50 2.01 3.02 -2.64
C PHE A 50 2.85 4.28 -2.91
N ASP A 51 3.03 4.66 -4.18
CA ASP A 51 3.78 5.85 -4.58
C ASP A 51 3.09 7.13 -4.11
N THR A 52 1.77 7.21 -4.26
CA THR A 52 0.96 8.34 -3.77
C THR A 52 1.11 8.51 -2.26
N LEU A 53 0.90 7.43 -1.50
CA LEU A 53 0.99 7.47 -0.04
C LEU A 53 2.41 7.79 0.44
N SER A 54 3.43 7.27 -0.26
CA SER A 54 4.83 7.54 0.06
C SER A 54 5.21 8.99 -0.22
N SER A 55 4.75 9.56 -1.34
CA SER A 55 5.00 10.95 -1.72
C SER A 55 4.36 11.92 -0.74
N ILE A 56 3.09 11.71 -0.38
CA ILE A 56 2.39 12.57 0.59
C ILE A 56 3.09 12.48 1.96
N ARG A 57 3.51 11.28 2.38
CA ARG A 57 4.25 11.10 3.64
C ARG A 57 5.59 11.82 3.63
N LEU A 58 6.35 11.71 2.53
CA LEU A 58 7.64 12.39 2.40
C LEU A 58 7.47 13.91 2.49
N ASN A 59 6.49 14.47 1.79
CA ASN A 59 6.21 15.92 1.85
C ASN A 59 5.83 16.35 3.27
N GLY A 60 4.97 15.59 3.96
CA GLY A 60 4.62 15.88 5.35
C GLY A 60 5.83 15.84 6.30
N MET A 61 6.77 14.92 6.07
CA MET A 61 8.03 14.87 6.83
C MET A 61 8.92 16.08 6.55
N LEU A 62 8.99 16.55 5.30
CA LEU A 62 9.78 17.73 4.93
C LEU A 62 9.21 19.04 5.51
N GLU A 63 7.89 19.12 5.68
CA GLU A 63 7.21 20.27 6.30
C GLU A 63 7.25 20.26 7.83
N SER A 64 7.59 19.13 8.45
CA SER A 64 7.57 18.97 9.91
C SER A 64 8.78 19.65 10.57
N LEU A 65 8.53 20.36 11.67
CA LEU A 65 9.56 21.04 12.47
C LEU A 65 10.21 20.11 13.51
N ASP A 66 9.58 18.97 13.81
CA ASP A 66 10.07 17.95 14.73
C ASP A 66 9.72 16.54 14.23
N ILE A 67 10.60 15.58 14.52
CA ILE A 67 10.48 14.16 14.20
C ILE A 67 9.19 13.55 14.78
N GLN A 68 8.71 14.07 15.91
CA GLN A 68 7.46 13.60 16.52
C GLN A 68 6.22 13.93 15.69
N GLU A 69 6.23 15.05 14.96
CA GLU A 69 5.13 15.45 14.08
C GLU A 69 5.28 14.92 12.64
N SER A 70 6.44 14.38 12.29
CA SER A 70 6.79 14.00 10.92
C SER A 70 5.88 12.93 10.29
N ASN A 71 5.10 12.20 11.10
CA ASN A 71 4.17 11.17 10.62
C ASN A 71 2.70 11.63 10.61
N TYR A 72 2.42 12.89 10.94
CA TYR A 72 1.08 13.45 10.87
C TYR A 72 0.90 14.26 9.58
N ILE A 73 -0.16 13.98 8.83
CA ILE A 73 -0.51 14.68 7.60
C ILE A 73 -1.90 15.26 7.81
N ASN A 74 -2.04 16.58 7.70
CA ASN A 74 -3.34 17.23 7.70
C ASN A 74 -3.90 17.26 6.26
N PRO A 75 -4.94 16.47 5.93
CA PRO A 75 -5.44 16.41 4.56
C PRO A 75 -5.97 17.76 4.06
N LYS A 76 -6.37 18.68 4.95
CA LYS A 76 -6.86 20.01 4.57
C LYS A 76 -5.78 20.90 3.96
N LYS A 77 -4.50 20.63 4.25
CA LYS A 77 -3.35 21.35 3.69
C LYS A 77 -2.92 20.83 2.32
N LEU A 78 -3.42 19.66 1.90
CA LEU A 78 -3.12 19.09 0.59
C LEU A 78 -3.92 19.81 -0.50
N GLU A 79 -3.33 19.94 -1.69
CA GLU A 79 -4.04 20.40 -2.88
C GLU A 79 -5.21 19.47 -3.23
N LYS A 80 -6.22 19.99 -3.95
CA LYS A 80 -7.43 19.22 -4.27
C LYS A 80 -7.10 17.89 -4.96
N ASN A 81 -6.23 17.93 -5.96
CA ASN A 81 -5.77 16.75 -6.69
C ASN A 81 -5.08 15.71 -5.77
N GLN A 82 -4.23 16.15 -4.85
CA GLN A 82 -3.55 15.27 -3.89
C GLN A 82 -4.54 14.63 -2.92
N ARG A 83 -5.57 15.37 -2.49
CA ARG A 83 -6.65 14.82 -1.66
C ARG A 83 -7.45 13.75 -2.40
N ASP A 84 -7.74 13.98 -3.68
CA ASP A 84 -8.48 13.03 -4.51
C ASP A 84 -7.66 11.75 -4.72
N LEU A 85 -6.37 11.88 -5.07
CA LEU A 85 -5.43 10.75 -5.18
C LEU A 85 -5.26 9.98 -3.86
N LEU A 86 -5.19 10.69 -2.74
CA LEU A 86 -5.12 10.07 -1.41
C LEU A 86 -6.38 9.24 -1.13
N LYS A 87 -7.55 9.78 -1.44
CA LYS A 87 -8.84 9.10 -1.27
C LYS A 87 -8.91 7.84 -2.13
N ASP A 88 -8.49 7.92 -3.39
CA ASP A 88 -8.48 6.77 -4.30
C ASP A 88 -7.47 5.71 -3.86
N SER A 89 -6.28 6.11 -3.42
CA SER A 89 -5.29 5.21 -2.82
C SER A 89 -5.86 4.44 -1.62
N PHE A 90 -6.63 5.11 -0.76
CA PHE A 90 -7.28 4.43 0.37
C PHE A 90 -8.36 3.43 -0.06
N LYS A 91 -9.07 3.66 -1.17
CA LYS A 91 -10.02 2.67 -1.72
C LYS A 91 -9.28 1.41 -2.16
N ILE A 92 -8.16 1.55 -2.85
CA ILE A 92 -7.33 0.41 -3.28
C ILE A 92 -6.75 -0.34 -2.08
N VAL A 93 -6.23 0.36 -1.07
CA VAL A 93 -5.75 -0.28 0.17
C VAL A 93 -6.86 -1.06 0.86
N ASN A 94 -8.10 -0.55 0.87
CA ASN A 94 -9.24 -1.27 1.42
C ASN A 94 -9.64 -2.50 0.58
N LYS A 95 -9.59 -2.41 -0.75
CA LYS A 95 -9.74 -3.56 -1.67
C LYS A 95 -8.69 -4.64 -1.35
N PHE A 96 -7.43 -4.23 -1.16
CA PHE A 96 -6.33 -5.12 -0.78
C PHE A 96 -6.50 -5.78 0.58
N LYS A 97 -6.94 -5.04 1.60
CA LYS A 97 -7.27 -5.65 2.89
C LYS A 97 -8.34 -6.73 2.77
N LYS A 98 -9.40 -6.49 1.97
CA LYS A 98 -10.45 -7.48 1.72
C LYS A 98 -9.91 -8.71 1.00
N PHE A 99 -9.10 -8.50 -0.05
CA PHE A 99 -8.40 -9.57 -0.76
C PHE A 99 -7.56 -10.42 0.20
N MET A 100 -6.74 -9.80 1.05
CA MET A 100 -5.91 -10.51 2.02
C MET A 100 -6.75 -11.35 2.99
N ILE A 101 -7.83 -10.78 3.54
CA ILE A 101 -8.74 -11.51 4.43
C ILE A 101 -9.30 -12.75 3.71
N PHE A 102 -9.81 -12.59 2.50
CA PHE A 102 -10.39 -13.68 1.72
C PHE A 102 -9.36 -14.75 1.38
N HIS A 103 -8.20 -14.33 0.84
CA HIS A 103 -7.12 -15.21 0.39
C HIS A 103 -6.56 -16.10 1.53
N PHE A 104 -6.35 -15.52 2.72
CA PHE A 104 -5.84 -16.29 3.87
C PHE A 104 -6.94 -17.10 4.59
N HIS A 105 -8.21 -16.67 4.56
CA HIS A 105 -9.29 -17.50 5.12
C HIS A 105 -9.59 -18.72 4.25
N LEU A 106 -9.59 -18.60 2.92
CA LEU A 106 -9.81 -19.74 2.03
C LEU A 106 -8.79 -20.86 2.26
N GLU A 107 -7.54 -20.51 2.50
CA GLU A 107 -6.50 -21.51 2.77
C GLU A 107 -6.59 -22.16 4.14
N MET A 108 -7.26 -21.56 5.12
CA MET A 108 -7.52 -22.25 6.40
C MET A 108 -8.54 -23.39 6.28
N VAL A 109 -9.30 -23.43 5.18
CA VAL A 109 -10.36 -24.44 4.93
C VAL A 109 -9.90 -25.46 3.87
N SER A 110 -8.67 -25.36 3.38
CA SER A 110 -8.09 -26.24 2.35
C SER A 110 -7.10 -27.25 2.93
#